data_AF-A0A9E0SFP1-F1
#
_entry.id   AF-A0A9E0SFP1-F1
#
_cell.length_a   1.000
_cell.length_b   1.000
_cell.length_c   1.000
_cell.angle_alpha   90.00
_cell.angle_beta   90.00
_cell.angle_gamma   90.00
#
_symmetry.space_group_name_H-M   'P 1'
#
loop_
_entity.id
_entity.type
_entity.pdbx_description
1 polymer ?
#
loop_
_entity_poly.entity_id
_entity_poly.type
_entity_poly.pdbx_seq_one_letter_code
_entity_poly.pdbx_strand_id
1 'polypeptide(L)'
;MALSCAGLLLAAALTTLTARAVGSAAPDVVLPDGGRYYGALVDGRLQGKGRLEWDNGERYEGGFDKGRMSGAGRYQGATGDIYEGNFKDGLFDGKGKLIGRNEQYAGDFSKGQYAGYGELKMEGGRKYQGQFAANRYQGKGRFENADGDVYEGEFDQGEFSGSGIYKSRDGAQHEGGFLKWVPNGPGKYTDARGNVYAGSFSNGELNGPGTWHDKKGNRYEGGFKGWRFAGQGNYHYANGDEYKGGFASGLFEGEGVFTYASPQKDGRSRDSGKWHLGSLDGKTKANQTPANVETALYNQRALLDKAYAALLPREAGRINMYLLAVGGDGSQEVFRRETEFVRKQFDRDYGTQGRSMILTNSRNTVNDYPMATLTSIRESLKTIAARMDKEQDILFLYLTSHGSKTHEFSIGQNGMDLPNLPAAELGKLLKESGIRWKVVVVSACYSGGFIAPLKDERTLIITAARADRTSFGCADENDFTYFGRAFFKESLPGAKSFDDAFANARVLVSKWEKEEGEELQSEPQIASPKAIRDYLQRWWAQVKGTEAAAAGK
;
A
#
# COMPACT_ATOMS: atom_id res chain seq x y z
N MET A 1 2.25 30.05 44.02
CA MET A 1 0.91 29.52 43.70
C MET A 1 1.05 28.03 43.51
N ALA A 2 0.60 27.27 44.49
CA ALA A 2 0.73 25.82 44.61
C ALA A 2 -0.59 25.13 44.26
N LEU A 3 -0.52 23.95 43.65
CA LEU A 3 -1.53 22.87 43.62
C LEU A 3 -0.81 21.66 42.99
N SER A 4 -0.03 20.89 43.75
CA SER A 4 -0.40 19.83 44.71
C SER A 4 -1.06 18.61 44.04
N CYS A 5 -0.20 17.64 43.73
CA CYS A 5 -0.51 16.22 43.58
C CYS A 5 -1.18 15.69 44.86
N ALA A 6 -2.31 15.00 44.73
CA ALA A 6 -2.92 14.23 45.81
C ALA A 6 -3.13 12.80 45.32
N GLY A 7 -2.22 11.91 45.72
CA GLY A 7 -2.46 10.47 45.72
C GLY A 7 -3.37 10.13 46.90
N LEU A 8 -4.45 9.41 46.62
CA LEU A 8 -5.22 8.74 47.67
C LEU A 8 -4.68 7.32 47.86
N LEU A 9 -3.99 7.13 48.99
CA LEU A 9 -3.79 5.85 49.64
C LEU A 9 -5.15 5.28 50.04
N LEU A 10 -5.55 4.14 49.46
CA LEU A 10 -6.62 3.31 50.03
C LEU A 10 -5.97 2.24 50.92
N ALA A 11 -6.23 2.33 52.21
CA ALA A 11 -5.72 1.43 53.24
C ALA A 11 -6.18 -0.01 53.00
N ALA A 12 -5.22 -0.94 52.94
CA ALA A 12 -5.48 -2.37 53.00
C ALA A 12 -5.82 -2.77 54.44
N ALA A 13 -7.11 -2.92 54.74
CA ALA A 13 -7.57 -3.63 55.92
C ALA A 13 -7.54 -5.14 55.63
N LEU A 14 -6.47 -5.83 56.04
CA LEU A 14 -6.48 -7.28 56.17
C LEU A 14 -7.45 -7.64 57.30
N THR A 15 -8.69 -7.96 56.93
CA THR A 15 -9.57 -8.75 57.79
C THR A 15 -9.43 -10.19 57.35
N THR A 16 -8.75 -10.98 58.18
CA THR A 16 -8.76 -12.44 58.09
C THR A 16 -10.19 -12.92 58.32
N LEU A 17 -10.94 -13.12 57.24
CA LEU A 17 -12.20 -13.85 57.29
C LEU A 17 -11.86 -15.32 57.50
N THR A 18 -12.08 -15.81 58.72
CA THR A 18 -12.15 -17.25 58.98
C THR A 18 -13.21 -17.85 58.06
N ALA A 19 -12.79 -18.70 57.12
CA ALA A 19 -13.69 -19.52 56.33
C ALA A 19 -14.42 -20.47 57.29
N ARG A 20 -15.61 -20.07 57.72
CA ARG A 20 -16.56 -20.98 58.34
C ARG A 20 -17.10 -21.85 57.20
N ALA A 21 -16.74 -23.13 57.19
CA ALA A 21 -17.40 -24.12 56.37
C ALA A 21 -18.89 -24.12 56.78
N VAL A 22 -19.74 -23.52 55.94
CA VAL A 22 -21.19 -23.61 56.07
C VAL A 22 -21.54 -25.01 55.60
N GLY A 23 -22.00 -25.86 56.52
CA GLY A 23 -22.53 -27.18 56.20
C GLY A 23 -23.64 -27.06 55.15
N SER A 24 -23.68 -27.99 54.21
CA SER A 24 -24.73 -28.08 53.18
C SER A 24 -26.08 -28.22 53.86
N ALA A 25 -26.86 -27.13 53.93
CA ALA A 25 -28.28 -27.24 54.25
C ALA A 25 -28.94 -28.16 53.20
N ALA A 26 -29.88 -29.00 53.62
CA ALA A 26 -30.72 -29.73 52.67
C ALA A 26 -31.52 -28.72 51.83
N PRO A 27 -31.79 -29.01 50.54
CA PRO A 27 -32.61 -28.13 49.71
C PRO A 27 -34.04 -28.07 50.26
N ASP A 28 -34.68 -26.90 50.12
CA ASP A 28 -36.09 -26.71 50.50
C ASP A 28 -37.03 -27.48 49.56
N VAL A 29 -36.65 -27.63 48.29
CA VAL A 29 -37.33 -28.52 47.33
C VAL A 29 -36.34 -29.06 46.29
N VAL A 30 -36.56 -30.30 45.87
CA VAL A 30 -35.92 -30.89 44.68
C VAL A 30 -36.95 -30.91 43.56
N LEU A 31 -36.64 -30.23 42.46
CA LEU A 31 -37.50 -30.11 41.29
C LEU A 31 -37.48 -31.42 40.45
N PRO A 32 -38.49 -31.66 39.60
CA PRO A 32 -38.55 -32.86 38.74
C PRO A 32 -37.36 -33.03 37.78
N ASP A 33 -36.67 -31.94 37.43
CA ASP A 33 -35.47 -31.92 36.58
C ASP A 33 -34.17 -32.16 37.39
N GLY A 34 -34.27 -32.44 38.69
CA GLY A 34 -33.14 -32.63 39.59
C GLY A 34 -32.58 -31.34 40.19
N GLY A 35 -33.14 -30.17 39.85
CA GLY A 35 -32.73 -28.89 40.40
C GLY A 35 -32.98 -28.80 41.91
N ARG A 36 -31.97 -28.40 42.68
CA ARG A 36 -32.03 -28.22 44.13
C ARG A 36 -32.24 -26.75 44.47
N TYR A 37 -33.39 -26.42 45.04
CA TYR A 37 -33.74 -25.05 45.40
C TYR A 37 -33.52 -24.78 46.89
N TYR A 38 -33.04 -23.58 47.19
CA TYR A 38 -32.87 -23.03 48.53
C TYR A 38 -33.55 -21.65 48.59
N GLY A 39 -34.70 -21.54 49.23
CA GLY A 39 -35.51 -20.33 49.29
C GLY A 39 -36.97 -20.56 49.67
N ALA A 40 -37.75 -19.47 49.67
CA ALA A 40 -39.16 -19.51 50.08
C ALA A 40 -40.07 -20.12 49.00
N LEU A 41 -41.13 -20.79 49.47
CA LEU A 41 -42.20 -21.33 48.64
C LEU A 41 -43.53 -20.63 49.00
N VAL A 42 -44.29 -20.23 47.98
CA VAL A 42 -45.66 -19.73 48.13
C VAL A 42 -46.56 -20.53 47.20
N ASP A 43 -47.60 -21.16 47.76
CA ASP A 43 -48.52 -22.06 47.04
C ASP A 43 -47.80 -23.17 46.25
N GLY A 44 -46.72 -23.71 46.83
CA GLY A 44 -45.90 -24.75 46.20
C GLY A 44 -45.02 -24.26 45.04
N ARG A 45 -44.88 -22.94 44.85
CA ARG A 45 -44.04 -22.34 43.80
C ARG A 45 -42.87 -21.56 44.40
N LEU A 46 -41.73 -21.56 43.71
CA LEU A 46 -40.55 -20.77 44.06
C LEU A 46 -40.90 -19.28 44.10
N GLN A 47 -40.58 -18.59 45.20
CA GLN A 47 -40.98 -17.19 45.39
C GLN A 47 -39.90 -16.39 46.16
N GLY A 48 -39.70 -15.13 45.77
CA GLY A 48 -38.77 -14.23 46.45
C GLY A 48 -37.31 -14.57 46.14
N LYS A 49 -36.38 -14.23 47.03
CA LYS A 49 -34.96 -14.53 46.82
C LYS A 49 -34.67 -16.01 47.08
N GLY A 50 -33.90 -16.64 46.21
CA GLY A 50 -33.44 -18.01 46.39
C GLY A 50 -32.26 -18.37 45.50
N ARG A 51 -31.82 -19.62 45.64
CA ARG A 51 -30.74 -20.21 44.84
C ARG A 51 -31.20 -21.56 44.27
N LEU A 52 -30.86 -21.84 43.02
CA LEU A 52 -31.13 -23.08 42.32
C LEU A 52 -29.81 -23.66 41.81
N GLU A 53 -29.57 -24.96 42.04
CA GLU A 53 -28.34 -25.65 41.67
C GLU A 53 -28.66 -26.99 40.99
N TRP A 54 -27.92 -27.33 39.93
CA TRP A 54 -28.05 -28.61 39.22
C TRP A 54 -26.72 -29.38 39.23
N ASP A 55 -26.79 -30.70 39.01
CA ASP A 55 -25.62 -31.58 39.02
C ASP A 55 -24.64 -31.35 37.86
N ASN A 56 -25.11 -30.75 36.77
CA ASN A 56 -24.27 -30.36 35.64
C ASN A 56 -23.44 -29.09 35.92
N GLY A 57 -23.52 -28.53 37.13
CA GLY A 57 -22.80 -27.33 37.53
C GLY A 57 -23.55 -26.02 37.25
N GLU A 58 -24.75 -26.06 36.67
CA GLU A 58 -25.58 -24.87 36.53
C GLU A 58 -26.00 -24.33 37.90
N ARG A 59 -26.05 -23.01 38.00
CA ARG A 59 -26.46 -22.33 39.22
C ARG A 59 -27.16 -21.02 38.90
N TYR A 60 -28.27 -20.76 39.59
CA TYR A 60 -28.92 -19.44 39.61
C TYR A 60 -29.04 -18.93 41.04
N GLU A 61 -28.78 -17.65 41.26
CA GLU A 61 -29.02 -16.97 42.53
C GLU A 61 -29.69 -15.63 42.26
N GLY A 62 -30.91 -15.45 42.75
CA GLY A 62 -31.72 -14.27 42.41
C GLY A 62 -33.17 -14.36 42.85
N GLY A 63 -34.02 -13.55 42.22
CA GLY A 63 -35.46 -13.51 42.49
C GLY A 63 -36.25 -14.58 41.74
N PHE A 64 -37.36 -14.99 42.35
CA PHE A 64 -38.34 -15.89 41.79
C PHE A 64 -39.73 -15.29 41.92
N ASP A 65 -40.54 -15.40 40.86
CA ASP A 65 -41.96 -15.09 40.89
C ASP A 65 -42.74 -16.23 40.23
N LYS A 66 -43.71 -16.80 40.97
CA LYS A 66 -44.58 -17.89 40.51
C LYS A 66 -43.80 -19.06 39.91
N GLY A 67 -42.66 -19.41 40.51
CA GLY A 67 -41.83 -20.52 40.08
C GLY A 67 -40.81 -20.21 38.98
N ARG A 68 -40.73 -18.97 38.47
CA ARG A 68 -39.80 -18.57 37.40
C ARG A 68 -38.75 -17.59 37.91
N MET A 69 -37.53 -17.65 37.37
CA MET A 69 -36.50 -16.65 37.63
C MET A 69 -37.00 -15.28 37.20
N SER A 70 -36.88 -14.28 38.08
CA SER A 70 -37.48 -12.96 37.91
C SER A 70 -36.69 -11.89 38.67
N GLY A 71 -36.58 -10.69 38.10
CA GLY A 71 -35.82 -9.58 38.68
C GLY A 71 -34.31 -9.81 38.61
N ALA A 72 -33.55 -9.12 39.48
CA ALA A 72 -32.09 -9.22 39.47
C ALA A 72 -31.61 -10.60 39.94
N GLY A 73 -30.63 -11.16 39.22
CA GLY A 73 -29.99 -12.43 39.58
C GLY A 73 -28.69 -12.67 38.84
N ARG A 74 -28.04 -13.77 39.19
CA ARG A 74 -26.82 -14.27 38.56
C ARG A 74 -27.01 -15.73 38.18
N TYR A 75 -26.77 -16.03 36.91
CA TYR A 75 -26.80 -17.38 36.35
C TYR A 75 -25.40 -17.80 35.92
N GLN A 76 -25.03 -19.03 36.23
CA GLN A 76 -23.85 -19.72 35.74
C GLN A 76 -24.32 -20.93 34.95
N GLY A 77 -23.99 -20.97 33.66
CA GLY A 77 -24.31 -22.09 32.78
C GLY A 77 -23.33 -23.25 32.95
N ALA A 78 -23.73 -24.45 32.49
CA ALA A 78 -22.92 -25.66 32.57
C ALA A 78 -21.56 -25.53 31.86
N THR A 79 -21.46 -24.63 30.87
CA THR A 79 -20.25 -24.42 30.08
C THR A 79 -19.30 -23.38 30.69
N GLY A 80 -19.67 -22.80 31.84
CA GLY A 80 -18.91 -21.79 32.56
C GLY A 80 -19.27 -20.35 32.18
N ASP A 81 -20.23 -20.15 31.29
CA ASP A 81 -20.80 -18.84 30.98
C ASP A 81 -21.48 -18.22 32.21
N ILE A 82 -21.33 -16.92 32.39
CA ILE A 82 -21.88 -16.20 33.55
C ILE A 82 -22.73 -15.04 33.05
N TYR A 83 -24.00 -15.03 33.44
CA TYR A 83 -24.89 -13.89 33.27
C TYR A 83 -25.19 -13.23 34.61
N GLU A 84 -25.12 -11.91 34.68
CA GLU A 84 -25.54 -11.11 35.82
C GLU A 84 -26.44 -9.98 35.32
N GLY A 85 -27.70 -9.96 35.75
CA GLY A 85 -28.68 -9.02 35.22
C GLY A 85 -30.11 -9.32 35.62
N ASN A 86 -31.04 -8.76 34.85
CA ASN A 86 -32.46 -8.92 35.08
C ASN A 86 -33.03 -10.15 34.35
N PHE A 87 -34.00 -10.79 35.00
CA PHE A 87 -34.72 -11.94 34.51
C PHE A 87 -36.21 -11.63 34.42
N LYS A 88 -36.86 -12.18 33.41
CA LYS A 88 -38.31 -12.17 33.29
C LYS A 88 -38.78 -13.50 32.74
N ASP A 89 -39.72 -14.13 33.43
CA ASP A 89 -40.30 -15.42 33.03
C ASP A 89 -39.27 -16.53 32.77
N GLY A 90 -38.12 -16.49 33.47
CA GLY A 90 -37.03 -17.46 33.31
C GLY A 90 -35.97 -17.08 32.27
N LEU A 91 -36.12 -15.98 31.54
CA LEU A 91 -35.22 -15.55 30.47
C LEU A 91 -34.45 -14.28 30.87
N PHE A 92 -33.26 -14.08 30.30
CA PHE A 92 -32.55 -12.80 30.40
C PHE A 92 -33.40 -11.69 29.74
N ASP A 93 -33.71 -10.64 30.50
CA ASP A 93 -34.60 -9.56 30.04
C ASP A 93 -34.28 -8.26 30.77
N GLY A 94 -34.11 -7.15 30.05
CA GLY A 94 -33.60 -5.89 30.58
C GLY A 94 -32.07 -5.85 30.62
N LYS A 95 -31.51 -4.97 31.47
CA LYS A 95 -30.05 -4.78 31.54
C LYS A 95 -29.34 -5.99 32.16
N GLY A 96 -28.23 -6.41 31.55
CA GLY A 96 -27.37 -7.46 32.08
C GLY A 96 -25.98 -7.51 31.45
N LYS A 97 -25.12 -8.36 32.00
CA LYS A 97 -23.77 -8.65 31.52
C LYS A 97 -23.61 -10.16 31.36
N LEU A 98 -23.21 -10.60 30.18
CA LEU A 98 -22.87 -12.00 29.86
C LEU A 98 -21.36 -12.10 29.62
N ILE A 99 -20.71 -13.05 30.30
CA ILE A 99 -19.31 -13.42 30.08
C ILE A 99 -19.33 -14.86 29.57
N GLY A 100 -19.15 -15.02 28.25
CA GLY A 100 -19.01 -16.31 27.60
C GLY A 100 -17.54 -16.69 27.38
N ARG A 101 -17.32 -17.80 26.68
CA ARG A 101 -15.97 -18.30 26.36
C ARG A 101 -15.21 -17.38 25.41
N ASN A 102 -15.88 -16.93 24.35
CA ASN A 102 -15.27 -16.16 23.24
C ASN A 102 -15.84 -14.75 23.12
N GLU A 103 -16.76 -14.37 24.01
CA GLU A 103 -17.43 -13.08 23.95
C GLU A 103 -17.80 -12.55 25.33
N GLN A 104 -17.90 -11.23 25.44
CA GLN A 104 -18.44 -10.54 26.60
C GLN A 104 -19.44 -9.50 26.10
N TYR A 105 -20.67 -9.57 26.60
CA TYR A 105 -21.73 -8.63 26.26
C TYR A 105 -22.20 -7.89 27.51
N ALA A 106 -22.40 -6.59 27.40
CA ALA A 106 -23.07 -5.77 28.41
C ALA A 106 -24.09 -4.87 27.74
N GLY A 107 -25.37 -5.02 28.05
CA GLY A 107 -26.43 -4.31 27.34
C GLY A 107 -27.84 -4.74 27.72
N ASP A 108 -28.79 -4.42 26.85
CA ASP A 108 -30.17 -4.87 26.98
C ASP A 108 -30.37 -6.28 26.44
N PHE A 109 -31.16 -7.06 27.17
CA PHE A 109 -31.65 -8.36 26.75
C PHE A 109 -33.16 -8.30 26.56
N SER A 110 -33.68 -9.05 25.59
CA SER A 110 -35.11 -9.34 25.51
C SER A 110 -35.31 -10.80 25.15
N LYS A 111 -36.08 -11.52 25.96
CA LYS A 111 -36.35 -12.97 25.74
C LYS A 111 -35.08 -13.81 25.53
N GLY A 112 -34.01 -13.52 26.27
CA GLY A 112 -32.73 -14.24 26.18
C GLY A 112 -31.81 -13.80 25.04
N GLN A 113 -32.20 -12.81 24.21
CA GLN A 113 -31.40 -12.33 23.08
C GLN A 113 -30.85 -10.93 23.36
N TYR A 114 -29.68 -10.61 22.79
CA TYR A 114 -29.18 -9.23 22.76
C TYR A 114 -30.19 -8.34 22.02
N ALA A 115 -30.56 -7.25 22.66
CA ALA A 115 -31.53 -6.28 22.18
C ALA A 115 -31.09 -4.87 22.59
N GLY A 116 -31.88 -3.85 22.22
CA GLY A 116 -31.67 -2.49 22.70
C GLY A 116 -30.27 -1.98 22.41
N TYR A 117 -29.55 -1.45 23.41
CA TYR A 117 -28.18 -0.96 23.25
C TYR A 117 -27.21 -1.80 24.09
N GLY A 118 -26.04 -2.11 23.54
CA GLY A 118 -25.01 -2.86 24.25
C GLY A 118 -23.60 -2.72 23.68
N GLU A 119 -22.64 -3.23 24.43
CA GLU A 119 -21.24 -3.40 24.03
C GLU A 119 -20.91 -4.91 23.99
N LEU A 120 -20.43 -5.38 22.85
CA LEU A 120 -19.99 -6.75 22.60
C LEU A 120 -18.49 -6.75 22.32
N LYS A 121 -17.73 -7.48 23.13
CA LYS A 121 -16.32 -7.81 22.88
C LYS A 121 -16.25 -9.24 22.41
N MET A 122 -15.58 -9.48 21.29
CA MET A 122 -15.45 -10.81 20.68
C MET A 122 -14.01 -11.27 20.67
N GLU A 123 -13.82 -12.55 20.44
CA GLU A 123 -12.52 -13.16 20.18
C GLU A 123 -11.79 -12.46 19.01
N GLY A 124 -10.46 -12.37 19.15
CA GLY A 124 -9.59 -11.67 18.20
C GLY A 124 -9.56 -10.16 18.36
N GLY A 125 -10.14 -9.60 19.43
CA GLY A 125 -10.08 -8.16 19.73
C GLY A 125 -11.14 -7.31 19.01
N ARG A 126 -12.05 -7.95 18.26
CA ARG A 126 -13.18 -7.28 17.61
C ARG A 126 -14.16 -6.74 18.65
N LYS A 127 -14.72 -5.57 18.39
CA LYS A 127 -15.67 -4.90 19.30
C LYS A 127 -16.84 -4.32 18.52
N TYR A 128 -18.01 -4.36 19.13
CA TYR A 128 -19.19 -3.63 18.65
C TYR A 128 -19.83 -2.88 19.82
N GLN A 129 -20.23 -1.65 19.58
CA GLN A 129 -21.01 -0.85 20.51
C GLN A 129 -22.15 -0.17 19.75
N GLY A 130 -23.39 -0.49 20.09
CA GLY A 130 -24.52 0.00 19.31
C GLY A 130 -25.82 -0.73 19.60
N GLN A 131 -26.79 -0.60 18.70
CA GLN A 131 -28.08 -1.22 18.88
C GLN A 131 -28.09 -2.69 18.41
N PHE A 132 -28.89 -3.51 19.08
CA PHE A 132 -29.07 -4.92 18.78
C PHE A 132 -30.55 -5.23 18.56
N ALA A 133 -30.81 -6.16 17.64
CA ALA A 133 -32.11 -6.79 17.47
C ALA A 133 -31.91 -8.29 17.23
N ALA A 134 -32.46 -9.12 18.12
CA ALA A 134 -32.37 -10.58 18.03
C ALA A 134 -30.94 -11.10 17.80
N ASN A 135 -30.00 -10.67 18.64
CA ASN A 135 -28.56 -11.00 18.58
C ASN A 135 -27.77 -10.40 17.41
N ARG A 136 -28.39 -9.61 16.52
CA ARG A 136 -27.70 -8.96 15.39
C ARG A 136 -27.51 -7.47 15.62
N TYR A 137 -26.44 -6.92 15.07
CA TYR A 137 -26.24 -5.47 15.01
C TYR A 137 -27.36 -4.84 14.18
N GLN A 138 -27.93 -3.76 14.70
CA GLN A 138 -29.04 -3.05 14.08
C GLN A 138 -28.91 -1.55 14.36
N GLY A 139 -29.48 -0.71 13.50
CA GLY A 139 -29.51 0.73 13.73
C GLY A 139 -28.10 1.31 13.84
N LYS A 140 -27.89 2.29 14.72
CA LYS A 140 -26.60 2.96 14.86
C LYS A 140 -25.63 2.16 15.73
N GLY A 141 -24.38 2.07 15.29
CA GLY A 141 -23.32 1.47 16.09
C GLY A 141 -21.91 1.81 15.60
N ARG A 142 -20.93 1.34 16.37
CA ARG A 142 -19.51 1.40 16.07
C ARG A 142 -18.93 0.00 16.13
N PHE A 143 -18.35 -0.46 15.04
CA PHE A 143 -17.63 -1.73 14.91
C PHE A 143 -16.14 -1.47 14.75
N GLU A 144 -15.32 -2.24 15.45
CA GLU A 144 -13.85 -2.22 15.36
C GLU A 144 -13.39 -3.66 15.09
N ASN A 145 -12.63 -3.85 14.01
CA ASN A 145 -12.10 -5.17 13.66
C ASN A 145 -10.78 -5.46 14.41
N ALA A 146 -10.25 -6.68 14.25
CA ALA A 146 -9.00 -7.09 14.91
C ALA A 146 -7.78 -6.28 14.43
N ASP A 147 -7.82 -5.80 13.19
CA ASP A 147 -6.74 -5.05 12.55
C ASP A 147 -6.72 -3.56 12.92
N GLY A 148 -7.77 -3.06 13.60
CA GLY A 148 -7.91 -1.67 14.00
C GLY A 148 -8.71 -0.80 13.03
N ASP A 149 -9.33 -1.38 11.99
CA ASP A 149 -10.29 -0.66 11.16
C ASP A 149 -11.59 -0.43 11.94
N VAL A 150 -12.18 0.74 11.73
CA VAL A 150 -13.34 1.22 12.46
C VAL A 150 -14.43 1.60 11.48
N TYR A 151 -15.64 1.10 11.73
CA TYR A 151 -16.86 1.60 11.09
C TYR A 151 -17.79 2.20 12.14
N GLU A 152 -18.31 3.38 11.88
CA GLU A 152 -19.33 4.03 12.71
C GLU A 152 -20.48 4.48 11.80
N GLY A 153 -21.66 3.90 11.98
CA GLY A 153 -22.77 4.11 11.04
C GLY A 153 -23.97 3.25 11.32
N GLU A 154 -24.79 3.06 10.30
CA GLU A 154 -26.00 2.25 10.34
C GLU A 154 -25.72 0.77 10.05
N PHE A 155 -26.47 -0.09 10.72
CA PHE A 155 -26.41 -1.54 10.61
C PHE A 155 -27.81 -2.06 10.31
N ASP A 156 -27.89 -3.01 9.40
CA ASP A 156 -29.11 -3.81 9.19
C ASP A 156 -28.75 -5.29 9.16
N GLN A 157 -29.38 -6.07 10.04
CA GLN A 157 -29.14 -7.52 10.15
C GLN A 157 -27.65 -7.92 10.27
N GLY A 158 -26.85 -7.10 10.96
CA GLY A 158 -25.42 -7.35 11.15
C GLY A 158 -24.51 -6.76 10.08
N GLU A 159 -25.03 -6.22 8.98
CA GLU A 159 -24.26 -5.66 7.88
C GLU A 159 -24.19 -4.13 7.94
N PHE A 160 -23.09 -3.52 7.46
CA PHE A 160 -23.05 -2.07 7.27
C PHE A 160 -24.09 -1.65 6.23
N SER A 161 -24.88 -0.65 6.57
CA SER A 161 -25.95 -0.13 5.73
C SER A 161 -26.08 1.38 5.92
N GLY A 162 -26.96 2.02 5.14
CA GLY A 162 -27.30 3.43 5.32
C GLY A 162 -26.08 4.34 5.25
N SER A 163 -26.03 5.37 6.08
CA SER A 163 -24.87 6.28 6.16
C SER A 163 -23.88 5.85 7.25
N GLY A 164 -22.58 5.99 6.97
CA GLY A 164 -21.53 5.72 7.95
C GLY A 164 -20.17 6.30 7.58
N ILE A 165 -19.23 6.09 8.48
CA ILE A 165 -17.82 6.44 8.33
C ILE A 165 -17.00 5.17 8.57
N TYR A 166 -16.25 4.76 7.55
CA TYR A 166 -15.24 3.72 7.64
C TYR A 166 -13.85 4.36 7.69
N LYS A 167 -13.00 3.94 8.62
CA LYS A 167 -11.59 4.34 8.73
C LYS A 167 -10.74 3.08 8.80
N SER A 168 -9.82 2.92 7.87
CA SER A 168 -8.83 1.85 7.93
C SER A 168 -7.64 2.24 8.80
N ARG A 169 -6.94 1.24 9.34
CA ARG A 169 -5.71 1.45 10.13
C ARG A 169 -4.64 2.22 9.35
N ASP A 170 -4.57 2.04 8.03
CA ASP A 170 -3.59 2.71 7.15
C ASP A 170 -3.92 4.18 6.84
N GLY A 171 -5.02 4.71 7.39
CA GLY A 171 -5.38 6.12 7.32
C GLY A 171 -6.35 6.50 6.20
N ALA A 172 -6.77 5.54 5.35
CA ALA A 172 -7.86 5.81 4.42
C ALA A 172 -9.21 5.91 5.15
N GLN A 173 -10.10 6.74 4.62
CA GLN A 173 -11.41 7.00 5.20
C GLN A 173 -12.48 7.08 4.10
N HIS A 174 -13.62 6.43 4.32
CA HIS A 174 -14.84 6.64 3.53
C HIS A 174 -15.93 7.20 4.44
N GLU A 175 -16.62 8.24 3.99
CA GLU A 175 -17.79 8.85 4.65
C GLU A 175 -18.92 8.92 3.63
N GLY A 176 -20.01 8.18 3.85
CA GLY A 176 -21.07 8.10 2.85
C GLY A 176 -21.98 6.90 3.04
N GLY A 177 -22.67 6.55 1.96
CA GLY A 177 -23.58 5.41 1.92
C GLY A 177 -22.87 4.06 1.87
N PHE A 178 -23.46 3.07 2.52
CA PHE A 178 -23.03 1.67 2.51
C PHE A 178 -24.18 0.74 2.18
N LEU A 179 -23.88 -0.34 1.47
CA LEU A 179 -24.79 -1.45 1.24
C LEU A 179 -24.00 -2.75 1.35
N LYS A 180 -24.32 -3.59 2.33
CA LYS A 180 -23.65 -4.88 2.54
C LYS A 180 -22.13 -4.73 2.62
N TRP A 181 -21.65 -3.89 3.54
CA TRP A 181 -20.22 -3.66 3.80
C TRP A 181 -19.45 -2.87 2.74
N VAL A 182 -20.04 -2.58 1.56
CA VAL A 182 -19.35 -1.83 0.50
C VAL A 182 -19.89 -0.41 0.36
N PRO A 183 -19.02 0.58 0.05
CA PRO A 183 -19.47 1.92 -0.32
C PRO A 183 -20.48 1.89 -1.46
N ASN A 184 -21.62 2.55 -1.26
CA ASN A 184 -22.73 2.58 -2.20
C ASN A 184 -23.58 3.85 -2.02
N GLY A 185 -23.87 4.56 -3.10
CA GLY A 185 -24.54 5.85 -3.07
C GLY A 185 -23.57 7.01 -2.86
N PRO A 186 -24.06 8.21 -2.50
CA PRO A 186 -23.22 9.39 -2.35
C PRO A 186 -22.22 9.23 -1.20
N GLY A 187 -20.99 9.73 -1.40
CA GLY A 187 -19.97 9.71 -0.36
C GLY A 187 -18.73 10.50 -0.71
N LYS A 188 -17.78 10.46 0.22
CA LYS A 188 -16.45 11.05 0.17
C LYS A 188 -15.44 10.00 0.60
N TYR A 189 -14.43 9.76 -0.21
CA TYR A 189 -13.31 8.87 0.08
C TYR A 189 -12.03 9.69 0.18
N THR A 190 -11.28 9.51 1.26
CA THR A 190 -9.94 10.09 1.46
C THR A 190 -8.94 8.95 1.51
N ASP A 191 -7.96 8.93 0.62
CA ASP A 191 -6.92 7.90 0.65
C ASP A 191 -5.88 8.19 1.75
N ALA A 192 -4.99 7.22 2.02
CA ALA A 192 -3.94 7.37 3.03
C ALA A 192 -2.96 8.53 2.75
N ARG A 193 -2.87 9.00 1.50
CA ARG A 193 -2.05 10.16 1.10
C ARG A 193 -2.77 11.49 1.36
N GLY A 194 -4.08 11.44 1.60
CA GLY A 194 -4.95 12.57 1.82
C GLY A 194 -5.54 13.16 0.54
N ASN A 195 -5.53 12.41 -0.57
CA ASN A 195 -6.33 12.77 -1.73
C ASN A 195 -7.79 12.49 -1.43
N VAL A 196 -8.65 13.42 -1.80
CA VAL A 196 -10.07 13.37 -1.49
C VAL A 196 -10.84 13.22 -2.79
N TYR A 197 -11.74 12.25 -2.81
CA TYR A 197 -12.67 11.94 -3.88
C TYR A 197 -14.08 12.10 -3.34
N ALA A 198 -14.99 12.74 -4.07
CA ALA A 198 -16.40 12.82 -3.69
C ALA A 198 -17.30 12.58 -4.89
N GLY A 199 -18.39 11.85 -4.71
CA GLY A 199 -19.33 11.51 -5.77
C GLY A 199 -20.20 10.33 -5.40
N SER A 200 -20.71 9.61 -6.41
CA SER A 200 -21.55 8.43 -6.21
C SER A 200 -20.73 7.14 -6.34
N PHE A 201 -20.89 6.24 -5.38
CA PHE A 201 -20.23 4.95 -5.33
C PHE A 201 -21.20 3.84 -5.73
N SER A 202 -20.71 2.86 -6.48
CA SER A 202 -21.47 1.65 -6.83
C SER A 202 -20.55 0.46 -6.69
N ASN A 203 -20.90 -0.50 -5.82
CA ASN A 203 -20.07 -1.67 -5.51
C ASN A 203 -18.62 -1.30 -5.12
N GLY A 204 -18.46 -0.23 -4.34
CA GLY A 204 -17.14 0.25 -3.91
C GLY A 204 -16.38 1.07 -4.95
N GLU A 205 -16.92 1.31 -6.15
CA GLU A 205 -16.25 2.12 -7.18
C GLU A 205 -16.90 3.49 -7.35
N LEU A 206 -16.06 4.52 -7.49
CA LEU A 206 -16.52 5.87 -7.82
C LEU A 206 -16.86 5.96 -9.32
N ASN A 207 -18.10 6.33 -9.63
CA ASN A 207 -18.63 6.43 -10.98
C ASN A 207 -19.54 7.66 -11.14
N GLY A 208 -19.65 8.15 -12.38
CA GLY A 208 -20.49 9.32 -12.69
C GLY A 208 -19.89 10.64 -12.20
N PRO A 209 -20.69 11.70 -12.04
CA PRO A 209 -20.19 13.00 -11.62
C PRO A 209 -19.55 12.97 -10.22
N GLY A 210 -18.46 13.69 -10.06
CA GLY A 210 -17.76 13.81 -8.79
C GLY A 210 -16.69 14.89 -8.79
N THR A 211 -15.97 14.98 -7.69
CA THR A 211 -14.81 15.85 -7.51
C THR A 211 -13.62 15.06 -6.97
N TRP A 212 -12.42 15.57 -7.25
CA TRP A 212 -11.18 15.11 -6.65
C TRP A 212 -10.31 16.31 -6.28
N HIS A 213 -9.56 16.22 -5.19
CA HIS A 213 -8.47 17.15 -4.91
C HIS A 213 -7.36 16.47 -4.11
N ASP A 214 -6.13 16.99 -4.25
CA ASP A 214 -4.99 16.59 -3.44
C ASP A 214 -4.61 17.67 -2.41
N LYS A 215 -3.65 17.35 -1.53
CA LYS A 215 -3.11 18.30 -0.54
C LYS A 215 -2.31 19.45 -1.18
N LYS A 216 -1.86 19.30 -2.42
CA LYS A 216 -1.07 20.31 -3.14
C LYS A 216 -1.96 21.39 -3.77
N GLY A 217 -3.28 21.19 -3.80
CA GLY A 217 -4.26 22.14 -4.32
C GLY A 217 -4.70 21.88 -5.76
N ASN A 218 -4.29 20.75 -6.36
CA ASN A 218 -4.89 20.31 -7.63
C ASN A 218 -6.32 19.86 -7.37
N ARG A 219 -7.24 20.18 -8.28
CA ARG A 219 -8.66 19.84 -8.17
C ARG A 219 -9.23 19.40 -9.52
N TYR A 220 -10.18 18.49 -9.49
CA TYR A 220 -10.95 18.02 -10.64
C TYR A 220 -12.43 18.02 -10.30
N GLU A 221 -13.25 18.43 -11.25
CA GLU A 221 -14.71 18.33 -11.20
C GLU A 221 -15.20 17.78 -12.54
N GLY A 222 -15.88 16.63 -12.54
CA GLY A 222 -16.28 15.99 -13.79
C GLY A 222 -16.73 14.55 -13.59
N GLY A 223 -16.75 13.78 -14.67
CA GLY A 223 -17.14 12.37 -14.61
C GLY A 223 -16.02 11.44 -14.12
N PHE A 224 -16.43 10.34 -13.51
CA PHE A 224 -15.57 9.24 -13.08
C PHE A 224 -16.07 7.93 -13.68
N LYS A 225 -15.13 7.03 -13.97
CA LYS A 225 -15.41 5.62 -14.31
C LYS A 225 -14.37 4.74 -13.64
N GLY A 226 -14.80 3.93 -12.67
CA GLY A 226 -13.91 3.05 -11.91
C GLY A 226 -12.72 3.81 -11.33
N TRP A 227 -12.98 4.89 -10.59
CA TRP A 227 -11.99 5.78 -9.96
C TRP A 227 -11.18 6.69 -10.89
N ARG A 228 -11.30 6.57 -12.21
CA ARG A 228 -10.56 7.40 -13.17
C ARG A 228 -11.42 8.54 -13.71
N PHE A 229 -10.82 9.71 -13.99
CA PHE A 229 -11.51 10.81 -14.68
C PHE A 229 -11.97 10.35 -16.06
N ALA A 230 -13.22 10.66 -16.39
CA ALA A 230 -13.89 10.19 -17.60
C ALA A 230 -15.00 11.15 -18.03
N GLY A 231 -15.30 11.22 -19.32
CA GLY A 231 -16.33 12.13 -19.83
C GLY A 231 -15.90 13.60 -19.70
N GLN A 232 -16.84 14.53 -19.63
CA GLN A 232 -16.51 15.95 -19.52
C GLN A 232 -16.08 16.31 -18.10
N GLY A 233 -15.10 17.20 -17.98
CA GLY A 233 -14.63 17.70 -16.70
C GLY A 233 -13.78 18.97 -16.78
N ASN A 234 -13.46 19.49 -15.61
CA ASN A 234 -12.60 20.63 -15.38
C ASN A 234 -11.50 20.23 -14.40
N TYR A 235 -10.24 20.29 -14.83
CA TYR A 235 -9.08 20.09 -13.97
C TYR A 235 -8.40 21.42 -13.74
N HIS A 236 -8.23 21.80 -12.48
CA HIS A 236 -7.40 22.95 -12.12
C HIS A 236 -6.16 22.49 -11.39
N TYR A 237 -5.03 23.00 -11.85
CA TYR A 237 -3.73 22.76 -11.27
C TYR A 237 -3.47 23.73 -10.12
N ALA A 238 -2.63 23.31 -9.17
CA ALA A 238 -2.20 24.13 -8.04
C ALA A 238 -1.46 25.41 -8.48
N ASN A 239 -0.80 25.39 -9.64
CA ASN A 239 -0.13 26.55 -10.23
C ASN A 239 -1.12 27.57 -10.85
N GLY A 240 -2.42 27.27 -10.86
CA GLY A 240 -3.49 28.10 -11.42
C GLY A 240 -3.89 27.76 -12.86
N ASP A 241 -3.17 26.85 -13.55
CA ASP A 241 -3.55 26.38 -14.88
C ASP A 241 -4.88 25.62 -14.82
N GLU A 242 -5.62 25.61 -15.92
CA GLU A 242 -6.94 25.00 -15.99
C GLU A 242 -7.14 24.26 -17.31
N TYR A 243 -7.69 23.05 -17.27
CA TYR A 243 -8.16 22.32 -18.44
C TYR A 243 -9.65 22.05 -18.34
N LYS A 244 -10.42 22.46 -19.36
CA LYS A 244 -11.83 22.10 -19.52
C LYS A 244 -12.02 21.28 -20.78
N GLY A 245 -12.55 20.07 -20.67
CA GLY A 245 -12.79 19.23 -21.83
C GLY A 245 -13.12 17.80 -21.47
N GLY A 246 -13.00 16.91 -22.45
CA GLY A 246 -13.22 15.49 -22.22
C GLY A 246 -12.03 14.80 -21.55
N PHE A 247 -12.33 13.68 -20.91
CA PHE A 247 -11.41 12.81 -20.21
C PHE A 247 -11.68 11.35 -20.57
N ALA A 248 -10.63 10.56 -20.70
CA ALA A 248 -10.69 9.11 -20.79
C ALA A 248 -9.54 8.48 -19.99
N SER A 249 -9.88 7.58 -19.07
CA SER A 249 -8.91 6.89 -18.22
C SER A 249 -7.94 7.82 -17.46
N GLY A 250 -8.41 9.01 -17.07
CA GLY A 250 -7.60 10.01 -16.36
C GLY A 250 -6.89 11.04 -17.25
N LEU A 251 -6.93 10.89 -18.58
CA LEU A 251 -6.21 11.75 -19.53
C LEU A 251 -7.18 12.67 -20.29
N PHE A 252 -6.70 13.83 -20.75
CA PHE A 252 -7.46 14.72 -21.64
C PHE A 252 -7.78 14.04 -22.97
N GLU A 253 -9.03 14.10 -23.40
CA GLU A 253 -9.55 13.38 -24.57
C GLU A 253 -10.73 14.14 -25.21
N GLY A 254 -10.83 14.15 -26.54
CA GLY A 254 -11.86 14.90 -27.26
C GLY A 254 -11.68 16.41 -27.16
N GLU A 255 -12.72 17.19 -27.48
CA GLU A 255 -12.62 18.66 -27.47
C GLU A 255 -12.29 19.21 -26.07
N GLY A 256 -11.36 20.16 -25.99
CA GLY A 256 -10.99 20.80 -24.74
C GLY A 256 -10.14 22.06 -24.88
N VAL A 257 -10.05 22.82 -23.79
CA VAL A 257 -9.33 24.09 -23.68
C VAL A 257 -8.45 24.06 -22.44
N PHE A 258 -7.15 24.21 -22.63
CA PHE A 258 -6.16 24.45 -21.59
C PHE A 258 -5.89 25.95 -21.48
N THR A 259 -6.01 26.53 -20.30
CA THR A 259 -5.78 27.94 -19.99
C THR A 259 -4.62 28.05 -19.02
N TYR A 260 -3.63 28.86 -19.37
CA TYR A 260 -2.44 29.04 -18.54
C TYR A 260 -2.66 30.20 -17.55
N ALA A 261 -2.27 30.01 -16.29
CA ALA A 261 -2.31 31.08 -15.28
C ALA A 261 -1.39 32.25 -15.65
N SER A 262 -0.26 31.94 -16.27
CA SER A 262 0.70 32.90 -16.82
C SER A 262 0.93 32.62 -18.30
N PRO A 263 1.01 33.65 -19.17
CA PRO A 263 1.28 33.44 -20.59
C PRO A 263 2.58 32.65 -20.82
N GLN A 264 2.55 31.76 -21.80
CA GLN A 264 3.73 31.03 -22.26
C GLN A 264 4.77 31.99 -22.87
N LYS A 265 6.02 31.53 -23.07
CA LYS A 265 7.11 32.36 -23.63
C LYS A 265 6.79 32.98 -24.99
N ASP A 266 5.90 32.36 -25.76
CA ASP A 266 5.43 32.83 -27.06
C ASP A 266 4.18 33.73 -26.97
N GLY A 267 3.78 34.12 -25.75
CA GLY A 267 2.62 34.97 -25.47
C GLY A 267 1.28 34.23 -25.41
N ARG A 268 1.23 32.90 -25.62
CA ARG A 268 -0.03 32.15 -25.56
C ARG A 268 -0.59 32.08 -24.14
N SER A 269 -1.87 32.41 -23.99
CA SER A 269 -2.63 32.27 -22.73
C SER A 269 -3.59 31.08 -22.71
N ARG A 270 -3.82 30.43 -23.87
CA ARG A 270 -4.66 29.22 -23.98
C ARG A 270 -4.31 28.34 -25.17
N ASP A 271 -4.61 27.05 -25.06
CA ASP A 271 -4.59 26.06 -26.13
C ASP A 271 -5.96 25.36 -26.22
N SER A 272 -6.56 25.35 -27.40
CA SER A 272 -7.91 24.82 -27.63
C SER A 272 -7.96 23.92 -28.86
N GLY A 273 -8.75 22.86 -28.81
CA GLY A 273 -8.96 21.93 -29.91
C GLY A 273 -9.22 20.52 -29.41
N LYS A 274 -9.07 19.53 -30.29
CA LYS A 274 -9.28 18.12 -29.96
C LYS A 274 -8.06 17.56 -29.23
N TRP A 275 -8.27 16.82 -28.15
CA TRP A 275 -7.23 16.18 -27.34
C TRP A 275 -7.28 14.67 -27.53
N HIS A 276 -6.14 14.02 -27.48
CA HIS A 276 -6.04 12.57 -27.47
C HIS A 276 -4.92 12.13 -26.53
N LEU A 277 -5.23 11.26 -25.57
CA LEU A 277 -4.28 10.73 -24.58
C LEU A 277 -3.46 11.82 -23.86
N GLY A 278 -4.10 12.96 -23.52
CA GLY A 278 -3.46 14.06 -22.80
C GLY A 278 -2.82 15.14 -23.68
N SER A 279 -2.89 15.03 -25.01
CA SER A 279 -2.21 15.95 -25.94
C SER A 279 -3.17 16.62 -26.93
N LEU A 280 -2.89 17.88 -27.31
CA LEU A 280 -3.74 18.70 -28.19
C LEU A 280 -3.41 18.46 -29.69
N ASP A 281 -4.38 17.98 -30.46
CA ASP A 281 -4.31 17.72 -31.91
C ASP A 281 -4.02 19.01 -32.69
N GLY A 282 -3.11 18.94 -33.66
CA GLY A 282 -2.88 20.02 -34.64
C GLY A 282 -1.83 21.08 -34.27
N LYS A 283 -1.30 21.12 -33.03
CA LYS A 283 -0.11 21.92 -32.67
C LYS A 283 1.20 21.14 -32.63
N THR A 284 1.16 19.85 -32.93
CA THR A 284 2.31 18.95 -33.06
C THR A 284 2.70 18.76 -34.53
N LYS A 285 3.20 19.82 -35.18
CA LYS A 285 4.03 19.71 -36.41
C LYS A 285 5.49 20.13 -36.21
N ALA A 286 5.94 20.18 -34.96
CA ALA A 286 7.36 20.15 -34.63
C ALA A 286 7.59 19.18 -33.45
N ASN A 287 7.86 17.93 -33.79
CA ASN A 287 8.56 16.90 -32.99
C ASN A 287 7.83 16.04 -31.93
N GLN A 288 6.50 15.97 -31.87
CA GLN A 288 5.85 14.90 -31.10
C GLN A 288 4.73 14.25 -31.89
N THR A 289 5.06 13.19 -32.61
CA THR A 289 4.07 12.27 -33.18
C THR A 289 3.41 11.53 -32.01
N PRO A 290 2.09 11.61 -31.79
CA PRO A 290 1.41 10.62 -30.96
C PRO A 290 1.61 9.29 -31.66
N ALA A 291 2.50 8.44 -31.16
CA ALA A 291 2.44 7.06 -31.55
C ALA A 291 1.19 6.51 -30.88
N ASN A 292 0.13 6.32 -31.67
CA ASN A 292 -0.88 5.32 -31.38
C ASN A 292 -0.14 4.07 -30.86
N VAL A 293 -0.62 3.44 -29.79
CA VAL A 293 -0.07 2.19 -29.24
C VAL A 293 0.21 1.19 -30.37
N GLU A 294 -0.64 1.16 -31.39
CA GLU A 294 -0.43 0.39 -32.61
C GLU A 294 0.83 0.82 -33.40
N THR A 295 1.02 2.10 -33.68
CA THR A 295 2.24 2.63 -34.32
C THR A 295 3.48 2.38 -33.47
N ALA A 296 3.38 2.56 -32.16
CA ALA A 296 4.44 2.21 -31.22
C ALA A 296 4.81 0.73 -31.37
N LEU A 297 3.83 -0.18 -31.33
CA LEU A 297 4.03 -1.63 -31.46
C LEU A 297 4.70 -2.02 -32.77
N TYR A 298 4.21 -1.53 -33.92
CA TYR A 298 4.81 -1.82 -35.22
C TYR A 298 6.23 -1.24 -35.37
N ASN A 299 6.50 -0.11 -34.74
CA ASN A 299 7.82 0.53 -34.78
C ASN A 299 8.81 -0.06 -33.76
N GLN A 300 8.36 -0.78 -32.72
CA GLN A 300 9.24 -1.31 -31.68
C GLN A 300 10.35 -2.20 -32.24
N ARG A 301 10.04 -3.02 -33.25
CA ARG A 301 11.05 -3.89 -33.87
C ARG A 301 12.16 -3.06 -34.54
N ALA A 302 11.79 -2.03 -35.29
CA ALA A 302 12.75 -1.16 -35.96
C ALA A 302 13.60 -0.37 -34.95
N LEU A 303 13.02 0.08 -33.84
CA LEU A 303 13.76 0.75 -32.76
C LEU A 303 14.75 -0.19 -32.07
N LEU A 304 14.35 -1.43 -31.78
CA LEU A 304 15.24 -2.45 -31.23
C LEU A 304 16.38 -2.77 -32.22
N ASP A 305 16.07 -3.04 -33.48
CA ASP A 305 17.08 -3.36 -34.49
C ASP A 305 18.07 -2.19 -34.68
N LYS A 306 17.58 -0.94 -34.65
CA LYS A 306 18.42 0.27 -34.67
C LYS A 306 19.32 0.36 -33.43
N ALA A 307 18.78 0.11 -32.23
CA ALA A 307 19.55 0.12 -30.99
C ALA A 307 20.63 -0.97 -30.98
N TYR A 308 20.29 -2.18 -31.46
CA TYR A 308 21.22 -3.31 -31.57
C TYR A 308 22.33 -3.06 -32.60
N ALA A 309 21.99 -2.44 -33.73
CA ALA A 309 22.97 -2.10 -34.77
C ALA A 309 23.97 -1.04 -34.28
N ALA A 310 23.52 -0.10 -33.44
CA ALA A 310 24.35 0.95 -32.87
C ALA A 310 25.33 0.46 -31.78
N LEU A 311 25.15 -0.75 -31.26
CA LEU A 311 25.97 -1.29 -30.19
C LEU A 311 27.35 -1.72 -30.71
N LEU A 312 28.39 -0.97 -30.36
CA LEU A 312 29.76 -1.24 -30.75
C LEU A 312 30.27 -2.58 -30.18
N PRO A 313 31.12 -3.31 -30.91
CA PRO A 313 31.78 -4.50 -30.38
C PRO A 313 32.77 -4.10 -29.28
N ARG A 314 33.25 -5.12 -28.54
CA ARG A 314 34.32 -4.94 -27.55
C ARG A 314 35.55 -4.25 -28.16
N GLU A 315 36.26 -3.47 -27.35
CA GLU A 315 37.66 -3.12 -27.64
C GLU A 315 38.58 -4.22 -27.10
N ALA A 316 39.43 -4.77 -27.96
CA ALA A 316 40.40 -5.78 -27.56
C ALA A 316 41.44 -5.18 -26.59
N GLY A 317 41.89 -6.00 -25.63
CA GLY A 317 42.92 -5.59 -24.66
C GLY A 317 42.43 -4.66 -23.53
N ARG A 318 41.12 -4.37 -23.45
CA ARG A 318 40.50 -3.59 -22.38
C ARG A 318 39.33 -4.34 -21.78
N ILE A 319 39.03 -4.04 -20.51
CA ILE A 319 37.76 -4.41 -19.88
C ILE A 319 36.73 -3.39 -20.33
N ASN A 320 35.74 -3.81 -21.12
CA ASN A 320 34.66 -2.95 -21.60
C ASN A 320 33.49 -3.00 -20.63
N MET A 321 32.75 -1.90 -20.52
CA MET A 321 31.46 -1.88 -19.83
C MET A 321 30.34 -1.67 -20.85
N TYR A 322 29.31 -2.49 -20.74
CA TYR A 322 28.06 -2.37 -21.49
C TYR A 322 26.95 -1.94 -20.54
N LEU A 323 26.25 -0.86 -20.86
CA LEU A 323 25.13 -0.38 -20.07
C LEU A 323 23.82 -0.83 -20.70
N LEU A 324 22.95 -1.44 -19.89
CA LEU A 324 21.52 -1.58 -20.19
C LEU A 324 20.73 -0.83 -19.11
N ALA A 325 20.12 0.29 -19.47
CA ALA A 325 19.25 1.05 -18.59
C ALA A 325 17.78 0.81 -18.95
N VAL A 326 16.95 0.50 -17.95
CA VAL A 326 15.56 0.06 -18.13
C VAL A 326 14.62 0.91 -17.27
N GLY A 327 13.74 1.67 -17.92
CA GLY A 327 12.66 2.45 -17.30
C GLY A 327 11.34 1.72 -17.45
N GLY A 328 10.76 1.24 -16.35
CA GLY A 328 9.67 0.25 -16.41
C GLY A 328 8.26 0.82 -16.55
N ASP A 329 7.93 1.90 -15.83
CA ASP A 329 6.58 2.48 -15.80
C ASP A 329 6.50 3.74 -16.68
N GLY A 330 5.64 3.70 -17.70
CA GLY A 330 5.40 4.80 -18.63
C GLY A 330 4.34 5.81 -18.18
N SER A 331 3.68 5.57 -17.04
CA SER A 331 2.75 6.52 -16.43
C SER A 331 3.49 7.63 -15.69
N GLN A 332 4.73 7.40 -15.23
CA GLN A 332 5.62 8.44 -14.71
C GLN A 332 6.92 8.60 -15.50
N GLU A 333 7.24 9.84 -15.86
CA GLU A 333 8.37 10.21 -16.70
C GLU A 333 9.70 10.31 -15.94
N VAL A 334 9.67 10.26 -14.60
CA VAL A 334 10.90 10.26 -13.78
C VAL A 334 11.81 9.10 -14.14
N PHE A 335 11.25 7.92 -14.41
CA PHE A 335 12.00 6.73 -14.78
C PHE A 335 12.71 6.89 -16.12
N ARG A 336 12.04 7.47 -17.13
CA ARG A 336 12.67 7.82 -18.40
C ARG A 336 13.79 8.85 -18.21
N ARG A 337 13.53 9.96 -17.52
CA ARG A 337 14.55 11.01 -17.29
C ARG A 337 15.79 10.44 -16.62
N GLU A 338 15.59 9.57 -15.64
CA GLU A 338 16.66 8.93 -14.90
C GLU A 338 17.49 7.98 -15.78
N THR A 339 16.85 7.13 -16.60
CA THR A 339 17.59 6.27 -17.54
C THR A 339 18.37 7.05 -18.59
N GLU A 340 17.81 8.15 -19.12
CA GLU A 340 18.53 9.04 -20.05
C GLU A 340 19.73 9.72 -19.41
N PHE A 341 19.59 10.17 -18.16
CA PHE A 341 20.70 10.75 -17.42
C PHE A 341 21.81 9.74 -17.18
N VAL A 342 21.46 8.55 -16.67
CA VAL A 342 22.43 7.48 -16.39
C VAL A 342 23.17 7.10 -17.66
N ARG A 343 22.47 6.95 -18.79
CA ARG A 343 23.12 6.71 -20.08
C ARG A 343 24.13 7.80 -20.43
N LYS A 344 23.72 9.07 -20.41
CA LYS A 344 24.60 10.20 -20.75
C LYS A 344 25.82 10.28 -19.82
N GLN A 345 25.63 9.99 -18.54
CA GLN A 345 26.70 9.97 -17.56
C GLN A 345 27.69 8.83 -17.83
N PHE A 346 27.21 7.62 -18.05
CA PHE A 346 28.07 6.47 -18.32
C PHE A 346 28.82 6.58 -19.64
N ASP A 347 28.15 7.11 -20.66
CA ASP A 347 28.75 7.38 -21.96
C ASP A 347 29.94 8.35 -21.81
N ARG A 348 29.79 9.38 -20.96
CA ARG A 348 30.81 10.40 -20.70
C ARG A 348 31.93 9.93 -19.77
N ASP A 349 31.58 9.31 -18.64
CA ASP A 349 32.50 9.12 -17.51
C ASP A 349 33.03 7.68 -17.39
N TYR A 350 32.34 6.69 -17.97
CA TYR A 350 32.60 5.27 -17.73
C TYR A 350 32.88 4.46 -19.00
N GLY A 351 33.16 5.13 -20.11
CA GLY A 351 33.63 4.50 -21.34
C GLY A 351 32.57 3.65 -22.05
N THR A 352 31.28 3.89 -21.78
CA THR A 352 30.18 3.15 -22.42
C THR A 352 29.67 3.81 -23.69
N GLN A 353 30.29 4.89 -24.18
CA GLN A 353 29.91 5.56 -25.43
C GLN A 353 29.84 4.54 -26.58
N GLY A 354 28.65 4.39 -27.17
CA GLY A 354 28.38 3.38 -28.21
C GLY A 354 28.17 1.94 -27.71
N ARG A 355 28.21 1.71 -26.40
CA ARG A 355 27.97 0.43 -25.70
C ARG A 355 26.84 0.53 -24.66
N SER A 356 26.05 1.58 -24.73
CA SER A 356 24.88 1.80 -23.89
C SER A 356 23.58 1.62 -24.67
N MET A 357 22.62 0.96 -24.05
CA MET A 357 21.27 0.79 -24.55
C MET A 357 20.25 1.21 -23.48
N ILE A 358 19.17 1.85 -23.93
CA ILE A 358 18.01 2.19 -23.09
C ILE A 358 16.83 1.36 -23.59
N LEU A 359 16.08 0.79 -22.65
CA LEU A 359 14.71 0.35 -22.85
C LEU A 359 13.83 1.18 -21.94
N THR A 360 12.83 1.89 -22.44
CA THR A 360 11.99 2.73 -21.56
C THR A 360 10.54 2.71 -21.99
N ASN A 361 9.67 2.61 -20.99
CA ASN A 361 8.27 2.93 -21.15
C ASN A 361 8.09 4.42 -20.83
N SER A 362 7.28 5.09 -21.62
CA SER A 362 7.09 6.54 -21.55
C SER A 362 5.86 6.93 -22.35
N ARG A 363 5.10 7.89 -21.82
CA ARG A 363 4.00 8.51 -22.57
C ARG A 363 4.47 9.48 -23.66
N ASN A 364 5.73 9.93 -23.60
CA ASN A 364 6.26 10.99 -24.47
C ASN A 364 7.26 10.51 -25.53
N THR A 365 7.90 9.36 -25.34
CA THR A 365 9.09 8.95 -26.13
C THR A 365 9.01 7.54 -26.72
N VAL A 366 7.79 7.01 -26.86
CA VAL A 366 7.55 5.65 -27.35
C VAL A 366 8.08 5.39 -28.78
N ASN A 367 8.36 6.46 -29.54
CA ASN A 367 8.99 6.41 -30.86
C ASN A 367 10.51 6.65 -30.86
N ASP A 368 11.08 7.06 -29.73
CA ASP A 368 12.50 7.46 -29.65
C ASP A 368 13.38 6.34 -29.12
N TYR A 369 12.83 5.56 -28.18
CA TYR A 369 13.51 4.44 -27.54
C TYR A 369 12.72 3.15 -27.66
N PRO A 370 13.40 2.00 -27.71
CA PRO A 370 12.72 0.73 -27.60
C PRO A 370 12.03 0.58 -26.24
N MET A 371 10.84 0.00 -26.25
CA MET A 371 9.99 -0.20 -25.08
C MET A 371 10.59 -1.23 -24.12
N ALA A 372 10.42 -1.00 -22.82
CA ALA A 372 10.74 -1.97 -21.78
C ALA A 372 9.62 -3.03 -21.69
N THR A 373 9.98 -4.26 -22.03
CA THR A 373 9.13 -5.45 -21.89
C THR A 373 10.02 -6.59 -21.41
N LEU A 374 9.44 -7.65 -20.84
CA LEU A 374 10.20 -8.86 -20.50
C LEU A 374 11.00 -9.39 -21.71
N THR A 375 10.38 -9.38 -22.88
CA THR A 375 10.99 -9.86 -24.13
C THR A 375 12.12 -8.96 -24.60
N SER A 376 11.93 -7.64 -24.63
CA SER A 376 12.99 -6.72 -25.08
C SER A 376 14.18 -6.71 -24.12
N ILE A 377 13.97 -6.87 -22.80
CA ILE A 377 15.04 -7.06 -21.82
C ILE A 377 15.82 -8.35 -22.12
N ARG A 378 15.14 -9.48 -22.32
CA ARG A 378 15.78 -10.77 -22.66
C ARG A 378 16.62 -10.68 -23.93
N GLU A 379 16.05 -10.14 -25.00
CA GLU A 379 16.74 -10.04 -26.30
C GLU A 379 17.88 -9.02 -26.26
N SER A 380 17.73 -7.94 -25.48
CA SER A 380 18.80 -6.97 -25.23
C SER A 380 19.99 -7.59 -24.51
N LEU A 381 19.74 -8.37 -23.46
CA LEU A 381 20.79 -9.10 -22.74
C LEU A 381 21.52 -10.09 -23.64
N LYS A 382 20.81 -10.85 -24.49
CA LYS A 382 21.41 -11.74 -25.47
C LYS A 382 22.27 -10.98 -26.49
N THR A 383 21.78 -9.85 -26.98
CA THR A 383 22.49 -9.03 -27.96
C THR A 383 23.76 -8.44 -27.38
N ILE A 384 23.71 -7.90 -26.16
CA ILE A 384 24.90 -7.42 -25.44
C ILE A 384 25.90 -8.56 -25.23
N ALA A 385 25.43 -9.71 -24.74
CA ALA A 385 26.27 -10.90 -24.52
C ALA A 385 26.99 -11.37 -25.79
N ALA A 386 26.39 -11.16 -26.97
CA ALA A 386 27.00 -11.51 -28.26
C ALA A 386 28.03 -10.48 -28.77
N ARG A 387 28.00 -9.23 -28.28
CA ARG A 387 28.94 -8.15 -28.67
C ARG A 387 30.13 -8.00 -27.73
N MET A 388 30.01 -8.52 -26.51
CA MET A 388 31.01 -8.44 -25.46
C MET A 388 31.84 -9.73 -25.33
N ASP A 389 33.00 -9.64 -24.68
CA ASP A 389 33.69 -10.81 -24.12
C ASP A 389 33.03 -11.18 -22.79
N LYS A 390 32.22 -12.23 -22.79
CA LYS A 390 31.46 -12.66 -21.60
C LYS A 390 32.34 -13.00 -20.39
N GLU A 391 33.63 -13.30 -20.59
CA GLU A 391 34.56 -13.66 -19.52
C GLU A 391 35.31 -12.45 -18.94
N GLN A 392 35.40 -11.35 -19.69
CA GLN A 392 36.17 -10.16 -19.32
C GLN A 392 35.31 -8.90 -19.17
N ASP A 393 34.39 -8.64 -20.09
CA ASP A 393 33.62 -7.41 -20.09
C ASP A 393 32.52 -7.43 -19.00
N ILE A 394 32.07 -6.23 -18.61
CA ILE A 394 31.12 -6.02 -17.53
C ILE A 394 29.77 -5.59 -18.10
N LEU A 395 28.69 -6.25 -17.68
CA LEU A 395 27.35 -5.72 -17.83
C LEU A 395 27.02 -4.82 -16.64
N PHE A 396 26.66 -3.57 -16.91
CA PHE A 396 25.98 -2.70 -15.96
C PHE A 396 24.50 -2.67 -16.32
N LEU A 397 23.66 -3.29 -15.50
CA LEU A 397 22.22 -3.30 -15.65
C LEU A 397 21.60 -2.34 -14.63
N TYR A 398 20.92 -1.31 -15.14
CA TYR A 398 20.15 -0.38 -14.33
C TYR A 398 18.66 -0.55 -14.58
N LEU A 399 17.87 -0.73 -13.51
CA LEU A 399 16.42 -0.88 -13.55
C LEU A 399 15.80 0.19 -12.65
N THR A 400 14.89 1.01 -13.17
CA THR A 400 14.16 2.02 -12.40
C THR A 400 12.67 2.02 -12.73
N SER A 401 11.81 1.84 -11.71
CA SER A 401 10.35 1.77 -11.82
C SER A 401 9.70 1.72 -10.43
N HIS A 402 8.38 1.52 -10.37
CA HIS A 402 7.73 1.01 -9.16
C HIS A 402 8.11 -0.44 -8.88
N GLY A 403 7.80 -0.89 -7.67
CA GLY A 403 7.97 -2.29 -7.26
C GLY A 403 6.88 -2.76 -6.30
N SER A 404 6.68 -4.07 -6.25
CA SER A 404 5.63 -4.71 -5.44
C SER A 404 6.19 -5.41 -4.20
N LYS A 405 5.33 -5.62 -3.18
CA LYS A 405 5.67 -6.41 -1.97
C LYS A 405 6.07 -7.86 -2.28
N THR A 406 5.70 -8.35 -3.46
CA THR A 406 6.07 -9.67 -4.01
C THR A 406 7.39 -9.65 -4.78
N HIS A 407 8.15 -8.54 -4.73
CA HIS A 407 9.45 -8.35 -5.36
C HIS A 407 9.41 -8.43 -6.89
N GLU A 408 8.42 -7.75 -7.48
CA GLU A 408 8.32 -7.57 -8.93
C GLU A 408 8.69 -6.13 -9.29
N PHE A 409 9.37 -5.99 -10.43
CA PHE A 409 9.68 -4.71 -11.06
C PHE A 409 8.54 -4.35 -12.01
N SER A 410 7.93 -3.18 -11.79
CA SER A 410 6.73 -2.79 -12.54
C SER A 410 7.08 -2.48 -13.99
N ILE A 411 6.38 -3.10 -14.94
CA ILE A 411 6.51 -2.82 -16.36
C ILE A 411 5.13 -2.43 -16.86
N GLY A 412 4.93 -1.16 -17.20
CA GLY A 412 3.66 -0.65 -17.68
C GLY A 412 3.85 0.39 -18.76
N GLN A 413 3.03 0.34 -19.81
CA GLN A 413 2.96 1.38 -20.84
C GLN A 413 1.50 1.79 -20.97
N ASN A 414 1.23 3.10 -21.03
CA ASN A 414 -0.14 3.60 -21.15
C ASN A 414 -0.84 2.97 -22.36
N GLY A 415 -1.97 2.32 -22.13
CA GLY A 415 -2.76 1.64 -23.16
C GLY A 415 -2.31 0.21 -23.50
N MET A 416 -1.34 -0.38 -22.78
CA MET A 416 -0.94 -1.79 -22.92
C MET A 416 -0.83 -2.49 -21.57
N ASP A 417 -1.37 -3.71 -21.53
CA ASP A 417 -1.17 -4.62 -20.41
C ASP A 417 0.12 -5.42 -20.62
N LEU A 418 1.13 -5.18 -19.78
CA LEU A 418 2.43 -5.81 -19.86
C LEU A 418 2.71 -6.54 -18.54
N PRO A 419 3.27 -7.76 -18.58
CA PRO A 419 3.63 -8.46 -17.36
C PRO A 419 4.80 -7.76 -16.67
N ASN A 420 4.68 -7.58 -15.36
CA ASN A 420 5.78 -7.17 -14.50
C ASN A 420 6.93 -8.19 -14.56
N LEU A 421 8.13 -7.79 -14.13
CA LEU A 421 9.32 -8.63 -14.08
C LEU A 421 9.60 -9.11 -12.65
N PRO A 422 9.33 -10.39 -12.30
CA PRO A 422 9.69 -10.93 -11.00
C PRO A 422 11.20 -11.02 -10.80
N ALA A 423 11.67 -10.84 -9.56
CA ALA A 423 13.09 -10.98 -9.21
C ALA A 423 13.71 -12.31 -9.64
N ALA A 424 12.97 -13.42 -9.48
CA ALA A 424 13.42 -14.75 -9.89
C ALA A 424 13.61 -14.88 -11.41
N GLU A 425 12.71 -14.28 -12.20
CA GLU A 425 12.81 -14.29 -13.66
C GLU A 425 14.01 -13.44 -14.11
N LEU A 426 14.27 -12.28 -13.49
CA LEU A 426 15.48 -11.50 -13.80
C LEU A 426 16.77 -12.31 -13.52
N GLY A 427 16.82 -13.04 -12.41
CA GLY A 427 17.95 -13.93 -12.10
C GLY A 427 18.16 -15.00 -13.17
N LYS A 428 17.07 -15.58 -13.67
CA LYS A 428 17.10 -16.53 -14.79
C LYS A 428 17.62 -15.87 -16.07
N LEU A 429 17.11 -14.69 -16.45
CA LEU A 429 17.57 -13.95 -17.63
C LEU A 429 19.07 -13.64 -17.58
N LEU A 430 19.57 -13.19 -16.43
CA LEU A 430 21.00 -12.90 -16.24
C LEU A 430 21.85 -14.18 -16.31
N LYS A 431 21.38 -15.30 -15.76
CA LYS A 431 22.07 -16.58 -15.87
C LYS A 431 22.11 -17.09 -17.31
N GLU A 432 20.98 -17.01 -18.03
CA GLU A 432 20.85 -17.41 -19.44
C GLU A 432 21.71 -16.57 -20.38
N SER A 433 21.99 -15.31 -20.04
CA SER A 433 22.91 -14.45 -20.81
C SER A 433 24.33 -15.00 -20.88
N GLY A 434 24.75 -15.80 -19.89
CA GLY A 434 26.12 -16.30 -19.74
C GLY A 434 27.16 -15.21 -19.47
N ILE A 435 26.75 -13.98 -19.17
CA ILE A 435 27.66 -12.88 -18.85
C ILE A 435 28.22 -13.09 -17.44
N ARG A 436 29.55 -13.12 -17.33
CA ARG A 436 30.23 -13.45 -16.07
C ARG A 436 30.17 -12.31 -15.06
N TRP A 437 30.63 -11.12 -15.44
CA TRP A 437 30.77 -9.97 -14.52
C TRP A 437 29.61 -8.99 -14.68
N LYS A 438 28.89 -8.74 -13.59
CA LYS A 438 27.64 -8.00 -13.61
C LYS A 438 27.57 -7.00 -12.45
N VAL A 439 27.07 -5.80 -12.75
CA VAL A 439 26.62 -4.83 -11.76
C VAL A 439 25.14 -4.59 -12.01
N VAL A 440 24.30 -4.89 -11.03
CA VAL A 440 22.84 -4.77 -11.15
C VAL A 440 22.35 -3.78 -10.10
N VAL A 441 21.74 -2.69 -10.56
CA VAL A 441 21.15 -1.66 -9.71
C VAL A 441 19.65 -1.64 -9.93
N VAL A 442 18.86 -1.91 -8.87
CA VAL A 442 17.40 -1.94 -8.91
C VAL A 442 16.84 -0.81 -8.05
N SER A 443 16.38 0.25 -8.71
CA SER A 443 15.71 1.40 -8.10
C SER A 443 14.19 1.21 -8.15
N ALA A 444 13.64 0.52 -7.14
CA ALA A 444 12.20 0.28 -7.00
C ALA A 444 11.82 0.00 -5.53
N CYS A 445 10.53 0.13 -5.21
CA CYS A 445 9.98 -0.29 -3.91
C CYS A 445 10.23 -1.79 -3.69
N TYR A 446 10.52 -2.18 -2.45
CA TYR A 446 10.76 -3.59 -2.06
C TYR A 446 11.91 -4.27 -2.82
N SER A 447 12.80 -3.48 -3.44
CA SER A 447 13.87 -3.96 -4.32
C SER A 447 14.90 -4.85 -3.63
N GLY A 448 15.04 -4.79 -2.30
CA GLY A 448 15.90 -5.70 -1.53
C GLY A 448 15.59 -7.19 -1.77
N GLY A 449 14.36 -7.53 -2.18
CA GLY A 449 13.98 -8.88 -2.56
C GLY A 449 14.68 -9.41 -3.82
N PHE A 450 15.29 -8.53 -4.62
CA PHE A 450 16.11 -8.91 -5.77
C PHE A 450 17.49 -9.42 -5.38
N ILE A 451 17.97 -9.18 -4.15
CA ILE A 451 19.33 -9.61 -3.77
C ILE A 451 19.47 -11.12 -3.84
N ALA A 452 18.57 -11.87 -3.20
CA ALA A 452 18.73 -13.33 -3.10
C ALA A 452 18.67 -14.05 -4.46
N PRO A 453 17.71 -13.75 -5.37
CA PRO A 453 17.66 -14.40 -6.69
C PRO A 453 18.81 -14.04 -7.63
N LEU A 454 19.44 -12.87 -7.44
CA LEU A 454 20.52 -12.39 -8.30
C LEU A 454 21.93 -12.71 -7.77
N LYS A 455 22.04 -13.15 -6.51
CA LYS A 455 23.32 -13.30 -5.81
C LYS A 455 24.18 -14.41 -6.41
N ASP A 456 25.38 -14.03 -6.86
CA ASP A 456 26.50 -14.93 -7.13
C ASP A 456 27.83 -14.21 -6.82
N GLU A 457 28.97 -14.92 -6.81
CA GLU A 457 30.29 -14.33 -6.52
C GLU A 457 30.72 -13.21 -7.49
N ARG A 458 30.06 -13.09 -8.64
CA ARG A 458 30.47 -12.25 -9.78
C ARG A 458 29.44 -11.16 -10.12
N THR A 459 28.49 -10.94 -9.23
CA THR A 459 27.41 -9.97 -9.40
C THR A 459 27.38 -9.04 -8.20
N LEU A 460 27.63 -7.76 -8.46
CA LEU A 460 27.40 -6.69 -7.49
C LEU A 460 25.95 -6.24 -7.63
N ILE A 461 25.20 -6.23 -6.53
CA ILE A 461 23.77 -5.91 -6.52
C ILE A 461 23.53 -4.72 -5.60
N ILE A 462 22.84 -3.70 -6.08
CA ILE A 462 22.44 -2.52 -5.30
C ILE A 462 20.93 -2.35 -5.41
N THR A 463 20.26 -2.09 -4.29
CA THR A 463 18.81 -1.90 -4.24
C THR A 463 18.46 -0.60 -3.53
N ALA A 464 17.47 0.12 -4.07
CA ALA A 464 17.03 1.40 -3.51
C ALA A 464 16.29 1.26 -2.17
N ALA A 465 15.81 0.07 -1.83
CA ALA A 465 15.13 -0.20 -0.57
C ALA A 465 15.44 -1.61 -0.06
N ARG A 466 15.16 -1.83 1.22
CA ARG A 466 15.09 -3.16 1.85
C ARG A 466 13.91 -3.96 1.31
N ALA A 467 13.94 -5.27 1.45
CA ALA A 467 12.94 -6.17 0.87
C ALA A 467 11.50 -5.90 1.34
N ASP A 468 11.30 -5.38 2.55
CA ASP A 468 10.01 -5.09 3.17
C ASP A 468 9.72 -3.57 3.29
N ARG A 469 10.46 -2.74 2.55
CA ARG A 469 10.34 -1.26 2.59
C ARG A 469 10.07 -0.67 1.20
N THR A 470 9.39 0.47 1.15
CA THR A 470 9.24 1.27 -0.08
C THR A 470 10.46 2.15 -0.35
N SER A 471 10.63 2.60 -1.59
CA SER A 471 11.57 3.67 -1.98
C SER A 471 10.80 4.93 -2.37
N PHE A 472 11.44 6.10 -2.33
CA PHE A 472 10.78 7.40 -2.48
C PHE A 472 11.29 8.22 -3.67
N GLY A 473 10.57 9.30 -3.98
CA GLY A 473 10.93 10.25 -5.04
C GLY A 473 10.41 9.88 -6.44
N CYS A 474 9.50 8.91 -6.57
CA CYS A 474 8.95 8.46 -7.86
C CYS A 474 7.88 9.39 -8.47
N ALA A 475 7.72 10.62 -7.95
CA ALA A 475 6.74 11.57 -8.44
C ALA A 475 7.14 12.16 -9.79
N ASP A 476 6.14 12.53 -10.59
CA ASP A 476 6.33 12.98 -11.96
C ASP A 476 6.99 14.35 -12.07
N GLU A 477 6.89 15.16 -11.02
CA GLU A 477 7.52 16.46 -10.91
C GLU A 477 9.01 16.36 -10.57
N ASN A 478 9.48 15.20 -10.12
CA ASN A 478 10.87 15.01 -9.76
C ASN A 478 11.72 14.68 -11.00
N ASP A 479 12.89 15.29 -11.08
CA ASP A 479 13.87 14.91 -12.10
C ASP A 479 14.44 13.50 -11.87
N PHE A 480 14.44 13.03 -10.61
CA PHE A 480 15.02 11.76 -10.17
C PHE A 480 14.25 11.14 -8.99
N THR A 481 14.34 9.82 -8.87
CA THR A 481 14.06 9.13 -7.60
C THR A 481 15.09 9.55 -6.53
N TYR A 482 14.75 9.43 -5.25
CA TYR A 482 15.69 9.79 -4.18
C TYR A 482 16.97 8.95 -4.28
N PHE A 483 16.81 7.64 -4.43
CA PHE A 483 17.97 6.76 -4.59
C PHE A 483 18.75 7.04 -5.87
N GLY A 484 18.08 7.19 -7.02
CA GLY A 484 18.72 7.47 -8.31
C GLY A 484 19.55 8.76 -8.26
N ARG A 485 19.00 9.84 -7.67
CA ARG A 485 19.74 11.08 -7.43
C ARG A 485 20.94 10.85 -6.52
N ALA A 486 20.72 10.26 -5.35
CA ALA A 486 21.76 10.05 -4.35
C ALA A 486 22.92 9.24 -4.92
N PHE A 487 22.63 8.15 -5.62
CA PHE A 487 23.65 7.26 -6.18
C PHE A 487 24.32 7.87 -7.42
N PHE A 488 23.58 8.16 -8.50
CA PHE A 488 24.18 8.53 -9.78
C PHE A 488 24.62 9.99 -9.85
N LYS A 489 23.82 10.92 -9.32
CA LYS A 489 24.09 12.35 -9.47
C LYS A 489 25.04 12.87 -8.39
N GLU A 490 24.81 12.49 -7.14
CA GLU A 490 25.52 13.10 -6.00
C GLU A 490 26.73 12.27 -5.53
N SER A 491 26.68 10.94 -5.63
CA SER A 491 27.69 10.07 -4.98
C SER A 491 28.65 9.38 -5.94
N LEU A 492 28.19 8.98 -7.13
CA LEU A 492 29.01 8.24 -8.10
C LEU A 492 30.10 9.12 -8.75
N PRO A 493 29.87 10.39 -9.09
CA PRO A 493 30.94 11.28 -9.58
C PRO A 493 32.03 11.44 -8.53
N GLY A 494 33.28 11.13 -8.89
CA GLY A 494 34.43 11.22 -7.97
C GLY A 494 34.57 10.04 -7.00
N ALA A 495 33.67 9.06 -7.01
CA ALA A 495 33.76 7.89 -6.15
C ALA A 495 35.02 7.05 -6.44
N LYS A 496 35.48 6.34 -5.41
CA LYS A 496 36.59 5.38 -5.51
C LYS A 496 36.13 4.01 -6.01
N SER A 497 34.84 3.69 -5.84
CA SER A 497 34.21 2.43 -6.24
C SER A 497 32.69 2.56 -6.19
N PHE A 498 31.95 1.57 -6.69
CA PHE A 498 30.50 1.51 -6.49
C PHE A 498 30.10 1.34 -5.01
N ASP A 499 30.89 0.62 -4.21
CA ASP A 499 30.67 0.50 -2.76
C ASP A 499 30.78 1.87 -2.05
N ASP A 500 31.76 2.69 -2.45
CA ASP A 500 31.97 4.05 -1.94
C ASP A 500 30.82 5.00 -2.34
N ALA A 501 30.42 4.96 -3.61
CA ALA A 501 29.25 5.70 -4.09
C ALA A 501 27.96 5.29 -3.35
N PHE A 502 27.77 3.98 -3.12
CA PHE A 502 26.61 3.48 -2.39
C PHE A 502 26.61 3.91 -0.92
N ALA A 503 27.76 3.87 -0.24
CA ALA A 503 27.87 4.30 1.14
C ALA A 503 27.44 5.77 1.32
N ASN A 504 27.89 6.65 0.41
CA ASN A 504 27.48 8.05 0.38
C ASN A 504 25.99 8.21 0.06
N ALA A 505 25.49 7.47 -0.94
CA ALA A 505 24.09 7.51 -1.34
C ALA A 505 23.15 7.11 -0.18
N ARG A 506 23.51 6.08 0.59
CA ARG A 506 22.74 5.63 1.76
C ARG A 506 22.62 6.73 2.83
N VAL A 507 23.68 7.51 3.05
CA VAL A 507 23.66 8.65 3.98
C VAL A 507 22.72 9.75 3.47
N LEU A 508 22.80 10.09 2.19
CA LEU A 508 21.93 11.11 1.58
C LEU A 508 20.46 10.70 1.60
N VAL A 509 20.14 9.47 1.22
CA VAL A 509 18.77 8.95 1.25
C VAL A 509 18.19 8.98 2.66
N SER A 510 18.91 8.48 3.67
CA SER A 510 18.44 8.53 5.06
C SER A 510 18.25 9.97 5.57
N LYS A 511 19.08 10.91 5.10
CA LYS A 511 18.92 12.33 5.43
C LYS A 511 17.63 12.89 4.82
N TRP A 512 17.42 12.73 3.51
CA TRP A 512 16.25 13.29 2.81
C TRP A 512 14.94 12.68 3.32
N GLU A 513 14.91 11.37 3.55
CA GLU A 513 13.71 10.70 4.10
C GLU A 513 13.35 11.22 5.50
N LYS A 514 14.34 11.50 6.36
CA LYS A 514 14.10 12.12 7.68
C LYS A 514 13.60 13.55 7.58
N GLU A 515 14.16 14.33 6.65
CA GLU A 515 13.77 15.73 6.43
C GLU A 515 12.32 15.84 5.92
N GLU A 516 11.86 14.86 5.14
CA GLU A 516 10.49 14.78 4.61
C GLU A 516 9.50 14.09 5.58
N GLY A 517 9.97 13.64 6.75
CA GLY A 517 9.12 13.05 7.79
C GLY A 517 8.70 11.60 7.53
N GLU A 518 9.46 10.84 6.72
CA GLU A 518 9.18 9.44 6.45
C GLU A 518 9.47 8.57 7.68
N GLU A 519 8.43 8.01 8.30
CA GLU A 519 8.54 7.15 9.49
C GLU A 519 9.27 5.84 9.17
N LEU A 520 9.11 5.34 7.94
CA LEU A 520 9.67 4.07 7.48
C LEU A 520 10.68 4.26 6.36
N GLN A 521 11.93 4.51 6.73
CA GLN A 521 13.03 4.72 5.79
C GLN A 521 13.26 3.51 4.88
N SER A 522 13.68 3.79 3.64
CA SER A 522 13.85 2.78 2.59
C SER A 522 14.98 1.79 2.89
N GLU A 523 16.01 2.23 3.61
CA GLU A 523 17.21 1.46 3.95
C GLU A 523 17.83 0.76 2.72
N PRO A 524 18.42 1.52 1.75
CA PRO A 524 19.06 0.94 0.58
C PRO A 524 20.08 -0.15 0.95
N GLN A 525 20.23 -1.17 0.10
CA GLN A 525 21.10 -2.33 0.36
C GLN A 525 22.11 -2.58 -0.75
N ILE A 526 23.24 -3.21 -0.41
CA ILE A 526 24.27 -3.66 -1.36
C ILE A 526 24.72 -5.08 -1.04
N ALA A 527 24.88 -5.90 -2.07
CA ALA A 527 25.62 -7.16 -2.02
C ALA A 527 26.83 -7.04 -2.96
N SER A 528 28.03 -6.98 -2.39
CA SER A 528 29.30 -6.80 -3.13
C SER A 528 30.28 -7.92 -2.76
N PRO A 529 30.18 -9.12 -3.37
CA PRO A 529 31.12 -10.20 -3.13
C PRO A 529 32.56 -9.84 -3.53
N LYS A 530 33.54 -10.52 -2.92
CA LYS A 530 34.96 -10.16 -3.10
C LYS A 530 35.40 -10.27 -4.56
N ALA A 531 35.00 -11.32 -5.28
CA ALA A 531 35.50 -11.57 -6.63
C ALA A 531 35.07 -10.47 -7.63
N ILE A 532 33.81 -10.05 -7.63
CA ILE A 532 33.38 -8.91 -8.47
C ILE A 532 34.04 -7.61 -8.02
N ARG A 533 34.20 -7.37 -6.71
CA ARG A 533 34.82 -6.15 -6.19
C ARG A 533 36.27 -6.00 -6.65
N ASP A 534 37.07 -7.06 -6.54
CA ASP A 534 38.46 -7.08 -7.01
C ASP A 534 38.52 -6.86 -8.54
N TYR A 535 37.58 -7.45 -9.29
CA TYR A 535 37.52 -7.29 -10.75
C TYR A 535 37.16 -5.85 -11.16
N LEU A 536 36.18 -5.25 -10.49
CA LEU A 536 35.77 -3.87 -10.70
C LEU A 536 36.88 -2.87 -10.36
N GLN A 537 37.71 -3.14 -9.33
CA GLN A 537 38.87 -2.28 -9.03
C GLN A 537 39.85 -2.20 -10.20
N ARG A 538 40.08 -3.32 -10.90
CA ARG A 538 40.92 -3.35 -12.11
C ARG A 538 40.33 -2.50 -13.23
N TRP A 539 39.03 -2.62 -13.47
CA TRP A 539 38.31 -1.78 -14.43
C TRP A 539 38.34 -0.30 -14.04
N TRP A 540 38.10 0.04 -12.77
CA TRP A 540 38.10 1.42 -12.28
C TRP A 540 39.46 2.11 -12.46
N ALA A 541 40.55 1.37 -12.23
CA ALA A 541 41.91 1.85 -12.48
C ALA A 541 42.17 2.13 -13.97
N GLN A 542 41.62 1.29 -14.86
CA GLN A 542 41.68 1.50 -16.31
C GLN A 542 40.99 2.80 -16.72
N VAL A 543 39.77 3.06 -16.22
CA VAL A 543 38.99 4.28 -16.55
C VAL A 543 39.71 5.56 -16.10
N LYS A 544 40.21 5.60 -14.85
CA LYS A 544 40.96 6.75 -14.33
C LYS A 544 42.28 7.01 -15.08
N GLY A 545 42.97 5.93 -15.50
CA GLY A 545 44.20 6.04 -16.28
C GLY A 545 43.98 6.69 -17.65
N THR A 546 42.82 6.46 -18.29
CA THR A 546 42.46 7.10 -19.55
C THR A 546 42.12 8.60 -19.41
N GLU A 547 41.49 9.02 -18.31
CA GLU A 547 41.19 10.44 -18.05
C GLU A 547 42.47 11.26 -17.80
N ALA A 548 43.41 10.71 -17.02
CA ALA A 548 44.69 11.37 -16.75
C ALA A 548 45.54 11.54 -18.03
N ALA A 549 45.46 10.59 -18.97
CA ALA A 549 46.15 10.67 -20.26
C ALA A 549 45.49 11.66 -21.24
N ALA A 550 44.19 11.92 -21.10
CA ALA A 550 43.45 12.89 -21.92
C ALA A 550 43.59 14.34 -21.40
N ALA A 551 43.75 14.54 -20.09
CA ALA A 551 43.93 15.86 -19.47
C ALA A 551 45.39 16.40 -19.52
N GLY A 552 46.36 15.56 -19.91
CA GLY A 552 47.77 15.92 -20.07
C GLY A 552 48.20 16.26 -21.52
N LYS A 553 47.23 16.42 -22.42
CA LYS A 553 47.39 16.95 -23.79
C LYS A 553 46.56 18.21 -23.92
#